data_AF-A0AA38PXQ4-F1
#
_entry.id   AF-A0AA38PXQ4-F1
#
_cell.length_a   1.000
_cell.length_b   1.000
_cell.length_c   1.000
_cell.angle_alpha   90.00
_cell.angle_beta   90.00
_cell.angle_gamma   90.00
#
_symmetry.space_group_name_H-M   'P 1'
#
loop_
_entity.id
_entity.type
_entity.pdbx_description
1 polymer ?
#
loop_
_entity_poly.entity_id
_entity_poly.type
_entity_poly.pdbx_seq_one_letter_code
_entity_poly.pdbx_strand_id
1 'polypeptide(L)'
;MIILISLLARLLSVAATTAPTLTQFDQQRFHDRLWQTNLRGPRWTGNDNQNTLTSLVSQSMQLAGLDVQILNYTLDRWDPQWWSLSLSLKNGTILGLPTTGYWPYSGDSGVAGVTGPVHDAGTFSVSDVTEKAVNSSLNLDNLPLGGSVLFFDNPSPTHNYSLPGYKLLGYVI
;
A
#
# COMPACT_ATOMS: atom_id res chain seq x y z
N MET A 1 35.00 51.10 21.69
CA MET A 1 33.81 51.01 22.57
C MET A 1 32.71 50.36 21.74
N ILE A 2 32.63 49.02 21.60
CA ILE A 2 32.22 47.99 22.58
C ILE A 2 30.99 48.43 23.39
N ILE A 3 29.84 47.82 23.07
CA ILE A 3 28.88 47.05 23.91
C ILE A 3 27.69 46.73 22.97
N LEU A 4 27.52 45.53 22.39
CA LEU A 4 27.16 44.21 22.94
C LEU A 4 25.65 44.03 23.23
N ILE A 5 24.99 43.26 22.33
CA ILE A 5 23.90 42.27 22.53
C ILE A 5 22.53 42.74 23.08
N SER A 6 21.48 42.52 22.27
CA SER A 6 20.35 41.70 22.75
C SER A 6 19.69 40.95 21.58
N LEU A 7 19.80 39.64 21.73
CA LEU A 7 19.22 38.56 20.95
C LEU A 7 17.69 38.66 21.01
N LEU A 8 17.00 38.74 19.87
CA LEU A 8 15.58 38.38 19.80
C LEU A 8 15.41 37.34 18.70
N ALA A 9 15.90 36.13 19.01
CA ALA A 9 15.45 34.93 18.33
C ALA A 9 13.95 34.80 18.59
N ARG A 10 13.14 35.22 17.61
CA ARG A 10 11.71 34.90 17.57
C ARG A 10 11.59 33.39 17.41
N LEU A 11 11.51 32.70 18.53
CA LEU A 11 10.96 31.35 18.62
C LEU A 11 9.49 31.45 18.22
N LEU A 12 9.21 31.32 16.92
CA LEU A 12 7.90 30.88 16.46
C LEU A 12 7.79 29.41 16.86
N SER A 13 7.38 29.18 18.10
CA SER A 13 6.82 27.89 18.49
C SER A 13 5.59 27.69 17.63
N VAL A 14 5.73 26.95 16.53
CA VAL A 14 4.58 26.33 15.86
C VAL A 14 3.95 25.47 16.93
N ALA A 15 2.85 25.94 17.50
CA ALA A 15 2.04 25.13 18.39
C ALA A 15 1.69 23.88 17.57
N ALA A 16 2.24 22.73 17.96
CA ALA A 16 1.70 21.47 17.54
C ALA A 16 0.22 21.54 17.92
N THR A 17 -0.66 21.64 16.92
CA THR A 17 -2.10 21.62 17.12
C THR A 17 -2.40 20.37 17.91
N THR A 18 -2.64 20.52 19.21
CA THR A 18 -3.10 19.41 20.06
C THR A 18 -4.40 18.95 19.44
N ALA A 19 -4.39 17.76 18.84
CA ALA A 19 -5.60 17.17 18.31
C ALA A 19 -6.66 17.19 19.42
N PRO A 20 -7.88 17.69 19.14
CA PRO A 20 -8.90 17.76 20.17
C PRO A 20 -9.14 16.34 20.72
N THR A 21 -9.05 16.19 22.05
CA THR A 21 -9.39 14.93 22.71
C THR A 21 -10.88 14.70 22.52
N LEU A 22 -11.25 13.62 21.83
CA LEU A 22 -12.63 13.23 21.64
C LEU A 22 -13.31 13.00 22.98
N THR A 23 -14.54 13.50 23.15
CA THR A 23 -15.37 13.15 24.31
C THR A 23 -15.64 11.64 24.32
N GLN A 24 -16.00 11.07 25.47
CA GLN A 24 -16.36 9.65 25.55
C GLN A 24 -17.48 9.28 24.55
N PHE A 25 -18.45 10.18 24.36
CA PHE A 25 -19.53 10.01 23.39
C PHE A 25 -18.99 9.98 21.95
N ASP A 26 -18.10 10.91 21.60
CA ASP A 26 -17.51 10.96 20.26
C ASP A 26 -16.59 9.77 19.97
N GLN A 27 -15.87 9.28 20.99
CA GLN A 27 -15.07 8.06 20.89
C GLN A 27 -15.97 6.85 20.58
N GLN A 28 -17.06 6.66 21.33
CA GLN A 28 -17.99 5.56 21.08
C GLN A 28 -18.59 5.66 19.68
N ARG A 29 -19.07 6.85 19.29
CA ARG A 29 -19.60 7.09 17.95
C ARG A 29 -18.59 6.79 16.85
N PHE A 30 -17.32 7.12 17.06
CA PHE A 30 -16.24 6.80 16.13
C PHE A 30 -16.02 5.28 16.03
N HIS A 31 -15.95 4.58 17.16
CA HIS A 31 -15.81 3.13 17.19
C HIS A 31 -16.98 2.41 16.50
N ASP A 32 -18.21 2.84 16.76
CA ASP A 32 -19.41 2.26 16.14
C ASP A 32 -19.38 2.44 14.61
N ARG A 33 -18.97 3.62 14.14
CA ARG A 33 -18.81 3.89 12.70
C ARG A 33 -17.71 3.05 12.08
N LEU A 34 -16.57 2.93 12.75
CA LEU A 34 -15.46 2.08 12.28
C LEU A 34 -15.91 0.62 12.18
N TRP A 35 -16.62 0.12 13.20
CA TRP A 35 -17.17 -1.22 13.24
C TRP A 35 -18.16 -1.48 12.10
N GLN A 36 -19.17 -0.61 11.94
CA GLN A 36 -20.16 -0.70 10.86
C GLN A 36 -19.50 -0.68 9.48
N THR A 37 -18.48 0.17 9.32
CA THR A 37 -17.73 0.28 8.07
C THR A 37 -16.98 -1.03 7.80
N ASN A 38 -16.36 -1.65 8.82
CA ASN A 38 -15.60 -2.90 8.69
C ASN A 38 -16.48 -4.14 8.45
N LEU A 39 -17.71 -4.17 8.98
CA LEU A 39 -18.66 -5.27 8.72
C LEU A 39 -19.04 -5.44 7.24
N ARG A 40 -18.88 -4.39 6.42
CA ARG A 40 -19.15 -4.47 4.98
C ARG A 40 -18.09 -5.27 4.21
N GLY A 41 -16.93 -5.50 4.81
CA GLY A 41 -15.81 -6.20 4.17
C GLY A 41 -14.93 -5.29 3.31
N PRO A 42 -14.09 -5.88 2.44
CA PRO A 42 -13.09 -5.15 1.66
C PRO A 42 -13.70 -4.08 0.75
N ARG A 43 -13.00 -2.95 0.63
CA ARG A 43 -13.40 -1.77 -0.17
C ARG A 43 -12.41 -1.54 -1.29
N TRP A 44 -12.30 -2.53 -2.18
CA TRP A 44 -11.44 -2.42 -3.35
C TRP A 44 -11.99 -1.36 -4.30
N THR A 45 -11.09 -0.66 -4.99
CA THR A 45 -11.45 0.40 -5.95
C THR A 45 -12.50 -0.09 -6.95
N GLY A 46 -13.65 0.58 -6.99
CA GLY A 46 -14.76 0.27 -7.90
C GLY A 46 -15.72 -0.83 -7.44
N ASN A 47 -15.48 -1.49 -6.29
CA ASN A 47 -16.42 -2.48 -5.76
C ASN A 47 -17.62 -1.81 -5.04
N ASP A 48 -18.71 -2.56 -4.87
CA ASP A 48 -19.96 -2.05 -4.27
C ASP A 48 -19.77 -1.49 -2.86
N ASN A 49 -18.88 -2.10 -2.08
CA ASN A 49 -18.57 -1.66 -0.72
C ASN A 49 -17.88 -0.29 -0.69
N GLN A 50 -16.96 -0.05 -1.63
CA GLN A 50 -16.30 1.25 -1.79
C GLN A 50 -17.31 2.30 -2.26
N ASN A 51 -18.14 1.99 -3.26
CA ASN A 51 -19.17 2.91 -3.77
C ASN A 51 -20.19 3.28 -2.70
N THR A 52 -20.60 2.31 -1.87
CA THR A 52 -21.51 2.56 -0.74
C THR A 52 -20.85 3.44 0.31
N LEU A 53 -19.58 3.20 0.65
CA LEU A 53 -18.86 4.07 1.59
C LEU A 53 -18.76 5.51 1.08
N THR A 54 -18.40 5.70 -0.19
CA THR A 54 -18.38 7.04 -0.82
C THR A 54 -19.73 7.74 -0.69
N SER A 55 -20.83 7.01 -0.96
CA SER A 55 -22.18 7.55 -0.84
C SER A 55 -22.53 7.95 0.61
N LEU A 56 -22.21 7.10 1.59
CA LEU A 56 -22.47 7.38 3.01
C LEU A 56 -21.67 8.59 3.53
N VAL A 57 -20.41 8.70 3.11
CA VAL A 57 -19.56 9.85 3.45
C VAL A 57 -20.11 11.13 2.82
N SER A 58 -20.43 11.09 1.53
CA SER A 58 -21.01 12.23 0.81
C SER A 58 -22.31 12.71 1.47
N GLN A 59 -23.24 11.80 1.78
CA GLN A 59 -24.48 12.13 2.48
C GLN A 59 -24.24 12.71 3.88
N SER A 60 -23.29 12.14 4.64
CA SER A 60 -22.94 12.66 5.98
C SER A 60 -22.37 14.08 5.91
N MET A 61 -21.58 14.38 4.89
CA MET A 61 -21.02 15.72 4.65
C MET A 61 -22.10 16.71 4.24
N GLN A 62 -23.02 16.31 3.36
CA GLN A 62 -24.19 17.12 2.99
C GLN A 62 -25.09 17.43 4.19
N LEU A 63 -25.37 16.42 5.04
CA LEU A 63 -26.12 16.60 6.29
C LEU A 63 -25.42 17.56 7.28
N ALA A 64 -24.09 17.67 7.20
CA ALA A 64 -23.32 18.64 7.97
C ALA A 64 -23.31 20.05 7.34
N GLY A 65 -24.03 20.26 6.23
CA GLY A 65 -24.15 21.55 5.55
C GLY A 65 -23.04 21.84 4.54
N LEU A 66 -22.25 20.83 4.14
CA LEU A 66 -21.22 20.99 3.12
C LEU A 66 -21.81 20.83 1.71
N ASP A 67 -21.30 21.61 0.75
CA ASP A 67 -21.47 21.33 -0.67
C ASP A 67 -20.49 20.22 -1.08
N VAL A 68 -20.99 19.16 -1.70
CA VAL A 68 -20.22 17.93 -1.96
C VAL A 68 -20.37 17.51 -3.40
N GLN A 69 -19.24 17.33 -4.08
CA GLN A 69 -19.16 16.79 -5.42
C GLN A 69 -18.44 15.44 -5.41
N ILE A 70 -18.98 14.47 -6.15
CA ILE A 70 -18.35 13.17 -6.36
C ILE A 70 -17.67 13.19 -7.73
N LEU A 71 -16.36 12.97 -7.75
CA LEU A 71 -15.58 12.86 -8.98
C LEU A 71 -15.47 11.37 -9.36
N ASN A 72 -15.93 11.05 -10.56
CA ASN A 72 -15.87 9.68 -11.10
C ASN A 72 -14.73 9.59 -12.12
N TYR A 73 -13.92 8.55 -11.99
CA TYR A 73 -12.83 8.24 -12.91
C TYR A 73 -13.03 6.83 -13.45
N THR A 74 -12.80 6.66 -14.75
CA THR A 74 -12.69 5.34 -15.37
C THR A 74 -11.21 4.99 -15.47
N LEU A 75 -10.86 3.79 -15.02
CA LEU A 75 -9.50 3.28 -15.06
C LEU A 75 -9.54 1.81 -15.44
N ASP A 76 -8.62 1.41 -16.31
CA ASP A 76 -8.42 -0.01 -16.61
C ASP A 76 -7.75 -0.66 -15.41
N ARG A 77 -8.47 -1.59 -14.79
CA ARG A 77 -8.00 -2.34 -13.63
C ARG A 77 -7.82 -3.79 -14.01
N TRP A 78 -6.64 -4.31 -13.74
CA TRP A 78 -6.42 -5.75 -13.67
C TRP A 78 -7.04 -6.28 -12.36
N ASP A 79 -8.02 -7.17 -12.48
CA ASP A 79 -8.66 -7.85 -11.35
C ASP A 79 -8.42 -9.36 -11.47
N PRO A 80 -7.45 -9.93 -10.73
CA PRO A 80 -7.12 -11.33 -10.86
C PRO A 80 -8.25 -12.19 -10.28
N GLN A 81 -8.87 -12.97 -11.15
CA GLN A 81 -9.88 -13.96 -10.78
C GLN A 81 -9.25 -15.24 -10.23
N TRP A 82 -7.97 -15.47 -10.52
CA TRP A 82 -7.25 -16.67 -10.13
C TRP A 82 -5.77 -16.36 -9.90
N TRP A 83 -5.15 -17.09 -8.97
CA TRP A 83 -3.71 -17.07 -8.74
C TRP A 83 -3.24 -18.46 -8.34
N SER A 84 -2.01 -18.79 -8.74
CA SER A 84 -1.36 -20.05 -8.38
C SER A 84 0.14 -19.90 -8.48
N LEU A 85 0.86 -20.69 -7.69
CA LEU A 85 2.32 -20.76 -7.75
C LEU A 85 2.75 -22.22 -7.71
N SER A 86 3.75 -22.57 -8.50
CA SER A 86 4.33 -23.91 -8.51
C SER A 86 5.84 -23.87 -8.68
N LEU A 87 6.54 -24.83 -8.08
CA LEU A 87 7.98 -25.03 -8.26
C LEU A 87 8.24 -26.27 -9.09
N SER A 88 9.04 -26.09 -10.14
CA SER A 88 9.65 -27.21 -10.87
C SER A 88 11.02 -27.49 -10.28
N LEU A 89 11.18 -28.64 -9.63
CA LEU A 89 12.44 -29.05 -9.02
C LEU A 89 13.40 -29.62 -10.08
N LYS A 90 14.71 -29.60 -9.79
CA LYS A 90 15.75 -30.14 -10.69
C LYS A 90 15.57 -31.62 -11.04
N ASN A 91 14.87 -32.38 -10.21
CA ASN A 91 14.55 -33.80 -10.44
C ASN A 91 13.29 -34.02 -11.30
N GLY A 92 12.68 -32.95 -11.81
CA GLY A 92 11.46 -33.00 -12.63
C GLY A 92 10.15 -33.04 -11.84
N THR A 93 10.19 -33.10 -10.50
CA THR A 93 8.98 -33.00 -9.68
C THR A 93 8.40 -31.58 -9.75
N ILE A 94 7.08 -31.49 -9.91
CA ILE A 94 6.34 -30.23 -9.82
C ILE A 94 5.59 -30.20 -8.48
N LEU A 95 5.81 -29.13 -7.71
CA LEU A 95 5.14 -28.89 -6.43
C LEU A 95 4.24 -27.66 -6.54
N GLY A 96 2.95 -27.81 -6.21
CA GLY A 96 2.06 -26.68 -6.02
C GLY A 96 2.36 -26.00 -4.67
N LEU A 97 2.53 -24.68 -4.68
CA LEU A 97 2.74 -23.90 -3.47
C LEU A 97 1.41 -23.31 -2.97
N PRO A 98 1.14 -23.37 -1.65
CA PRO A 98 -0.02 -22.69 -1.09
C PRO A 98 0.13 -21.18 -1.28
N THR A 99 -0.92 -20.55 -1.79
CA THR A 99 -0.99 -19.10 -2.00
C THR A 99 -2.22 -18.56 -1.29
N THR A 100 -2.06 -17.49 -0.52
CA THR A 100 -3.14 -16.87 0.25
C THR A 100 -3.82 -15.72 -0.50
N GLY A 101 -3.22 -15.26 -1.59
CA GLY A 101 -3.72 -14.15 -2.38
C GLY A 101 -2.70 -13.70 -3.42
N TYR A 102 -2.98 -12.53 -4.00
CA TYR A 102 -2.12 -11.80 -4.92
C TYR A 102 -1.80 -10.43 -4.33
N TRP A 103 -0.72 -9.81 -4.81
CA TRP A 103 -0.45 -8.42 -4.47
C TRP A 103 -1.32 -7.49 -5.34
N PRO A 104 -2.06 -6.54 -4.77
CA PRO A 104 -2.85 -5.60 -5.56
C PRO A 104 -1.96 -4.90 -6.60
N TYR A 105 -2.45 -4.80 -7.84
CA TYR A 105 -1.73 -4.18 -8.96
C TYR A 105 -0.43 -4.89 -9.37
N SER A 106 -0.27 -6.20 -9.11
CA SER A 106 0.90 -6.96 -9.59
C SER A 106 0.97 -7.14 -11.10
N GLY A 107 -0.07 -6.76 -11.85
CA GLY A 107 -0.13 -6.85 -13.30
C GLY A 107 -0.55 -8.24 -13.80
N ASP A 108 -0.95 -8.31 -15.06
CA ASP A 108 -1.43 -9.54 -15.71
C ASP A 108 -0.25 -10.44 -16.13
N SER A 109 -0.23 -11.70 -15.70
CA SER A 109 0.77 -12.68 -16.14
C SER A 109 0.40 -13.35 -17.47
N GLY A 110 -0.77 -13.04 -18.03
CA GLY A 110 -1.32 -13.69 -19.22
C GLY A 110 -1.79 -15.12 -18.94
N VAL A 111 -2.53 -15.70 -19.89
CA VAL A 111 -3.09 -17.05 -19.76
C VAL A 111 -2.03 -18.16 -19.67
N ALA A 112 -0.84 -17.92 -20.21
CA ALA A 112 0.28 -18.85 -20.14
C ALA A 112 1.02 -18.79 -18.79
N GLY A 113 0.78 -17.73 -18.01
CA GLY A 113 1.56 -17.41 -16.82
C GLY A 113 3.02 -17.05 -17.14
N VAL A 114 3.79 -16.84 -16.08
CA VAL A 114 5.24 -16.56 -16.15
C VAL A 114 5.99 -17.72 -15.52
N THR A 115 6.97 -18.26 -16.25
CA THR A 115 7.87 -19.31 -15.76
C THR A 115 9.30 -18.87 -15.96
N GLY A 116 10.11 -19.00 -14.91
CA GLY A 116 11.52 -18.66 -14.96
C GLY A 116 12.31 -19.28 -13.80
N PRO A 117 13.64 -19.23 -13.86
CA PRO A 117 14.47 -19.62 -12.73
C PRO A 117 14.13 -18.77 -11.50
N VAL A 118 14.09 -19.41 -10.33
CA VAL A 118 13.85 -18.70 -9.06
C VAL A 118 15.17 -18.11 -8.58
N HIS A 119 15.13 -16.83 -8.19
CA HIS A 119 16.25 -16.13 -7.58
C HIS A 119 15.82 -15.58 -6.23
N ASP A 120 16.51 -16.00 -5.17
CA ASP A 120 16.31 -15.46 -3.83
C ASP A 120 17.05 -14.11 -3.70
N ALA A 121 16.27 -13.04 -3.60
CA ALA A 121 16.76 -11.68 -3.49
C ALA A 121 16.89 -11.23 -2.03
N GLY A 122 16.58 -12.06 -1.03
CA GLY A 122 16.70 -11.72 0.38
C GLY A 122 15.53 -10.89 0.91
N THR A 123 15.79 -9.93 1.79
CA THR A 123 14.75 -9.17 2.50
C THR A 123 14.65 -7.75 1.96
N PHE A 124 13.46 -7.37 1.51
CA PHE A 124 13.18 -6.00 1.07
C PHE A 124 13.15 -5.04 2.26
N SER A 125 13.84 -3.90 2.13
CA SER A 125 13.87 -2.88 3.19
C SER A 125 13.39 -1.51 2.70
N VAL A 126 12.72 -0.80 3.60
CA VAL A 126 12.34 0.61 3.44
C VAL A 126 13.11 1.43 4.47
N SER A 127 13.57 2.61 4.07
CA SER A 127 14.22 3.55 4.99
C SER A 127 13.19 4.18 5.91
N ASP A 128 13.38 4.05 7.22
CA ASP A 128 12.51 4.68 8.24
C ASP A 128 12.53 6.21 8.20
N VAL A 129 13.52 6.81 7.54
CA VAL A 129 13.69 8.27 7.45
C VAL A 129 13.05 8.83 6.19
N THR A 130 13.18 8.11 5.07
CA THR A 130 12.75 8.62 3.76
C THR A 130 11.49 7.95 3.23
N GLU A 131 11.05 6.86 3.87
CA GLU A 131 9.94 6.00 3.44
C GLU A 131 10.12 5.43 2.02
N LYS A 132 11.37 5.43 1.51
CA LYS A 132 11.72 4.91 0.20
C LYS A 132 12.39 3.54 0.30
N ALA A 133 12.28 2.79 -0.78
CA ALA A 133 12.98 1.52 -0.96
C ALA A 133 14.51 1.71 -0.79
N VAL A 134 15.13 0.81 -0.04
CA VAL A 134 16.59 0.71 0.05
C VAL A 134 17.05 -0.15 -1.11
N ASN A 135 17.55 0.46 -2.19
CA ASN A 135 17.89 -0.25 -3.43
C ASN A 135 18.91 -1.37 -3.25
N SER A 136 19.76 -1.31 -2.22
CA SER A 136 20.77 -2.33 -1.91
C SER A 136 20.26 -3.44 -0.98
N SER A 137 18.98 -3.42 -0.60
CA SER A 137 18.40 -4.45 0.29
C SER A 137 18.16 -5.78 -0.41
N LEU A 138 17.91 -5.74 -1.71
CA LEU A 138 17.72 -6.93 -2.52
C LEU A 138 19.03 -7.32 -3.22
N ASN A 139 19.34 -8.62 -3.18
CA ASN A 139 20.41 -9.20 -3.98
C ASN A 139 19.91 -9.41 -5.42
N LEU A 140 20.26 -8.49 -6.31
CA LEU A 140 19.94 -8.56 -7.73
C LEU A 140 21.16 -8.91 -8.61
N ASP A 141 22.23 -9.40 -7.98
CA ASP A 141 23.44 -9.80 -8.68
C ASP A 141 23.26 -11.17 -9.35
N ASN A 142 23.93 -11.37 -10.49
CA ASN A 142 23.95 -12.63 -11.24
C ASN A 142 22.59 -13.13 -11.73
N LEU A 143 21.66 -12.21 -12.03
CA LEU A 143 20.40 -12.58 -12.67
C LEU A 143 20.65 -13.16 -14.08
N PRO A 144 20.00 -14.27 -14.46
CA PRO A 144 20.02 -14.82 -15.81
C PRO A 144 19.57 -13.81 -16.86
N LEU A 145 20.22 -13.82 -18.03
CA LEU A 145 19.88 -12.94 -19.15
C LEU A 145 18.42 -13.11 -19.65
N GLY A 146 17.82 -14.28 -19.42
CA GLY A 146 16.42 -14.56 -19.76
C GLY A 146 15.40 -14.14 -18.70
N GLY A 147 15.83 -13.45 -17.64
CA GLY A 147 15.00 -13.09 -16.50
C GLY A 147 14.90 -14.18 -15.44
N SER A 148 14.36 -13.79 -14.28
CA SER A 148 14.10 -14.66 -13.12
C SER A 148 12.78 -14.31 -12.47
N VAL A 149 12.20 -15.30 -11.79
CA VAL A 149 11.17 -15.05 -10.77
C VAL A 149 11.90 -14.70 -9.47
N LEU A 150 11.72 -13.46 -9.00
CA LEU A 150 12.31 -12.99 -7.76
C LEU A 150 11.48 -13.48 -6.57
N PHE A 151 12.14 -14.12 -5.62
CA PHE A 151 11.60 -14.41 -4.30
C PHE A 151 12.29 -13.48 -3.29
N PHE A 152 11.51 -12.79 -2.46
CA PHE A 152 12.06 -11.95 -1.40
C PHE A 152 11.08 -11.89 -0.23
N ASP A 153 11.64 -11.77 0.98
CA ASP A 153 10.85 -11.50 2.17
C ASP A 153 10.47 -10.02 2.22
N ASN A 154 9.17 -9.76 2.40
CA ASN A 154 8.69 -8.43 2.74
C ASN A 154 8.39 -8.37 4.25
N PRO A 155 9.19 -7.65 5.06
CA PRO A 155 9.02 -7.62 6.50
C PRO A 155 7.81 -6.80 6.98
N SER A 156 7.03 -6.17 6.10
CA SER A 156 5.88 -5.36 6.51
C SER A 156 4.59 -5.65 5.73
N PRO A 157 3.55 -6.19 6.40
CA PRO A 157 2.17 -6.11 5.92
C PRO A 157 1.50 -4.76 6.20
N THR A 158 2.18 -3.79 6.83
CA THR A 158 1.59 -2.52 7.31
C THR A 158 1.96 -1.28 6.50
N HIS A 159 2.91 -1.36 5.56
CA HIS A 159 3.20 -0.23 4.67
C HIS A 159 2.30 -0.23 3.44
N ASN A 160 1.76 0.95 3.11
CA ASN A 160 0.91 1.15 1.94
C ASN A 160 1.79 1.37 0.69
N TYR A 161 2.09 0.29 -0.01
CA TYR A 161 2.90 0.31 -1.24
C TYR A 161 2.16 0.88 -2.47
N SER A 162 0.93 1.39 -2.31
CA SER A 162 0.19 2.12 -3.34
C SER A 162 0.51 3.62 -3.37
N LEU A 163 1.43 4.11 -2.51
CA LEU A 163 1.79 5.53 -2.45
C LEU A 163 2.65 5.96 -3.67
N PRO A 164 2.52 7.22 -4.14
CA PRO A 164 3.34 7.77 -5.21
C PRO A 164 4.83 7.77 -4.81
N GLY A 165 5.59 6.79 -5.28
CA GLY A 165 7.01 6.62 -4.92
C GLY A 165 7.45 5.16 -4.87
N TYR A 166 6.51 4.23 -4.66
CA TYR A 166 6.77 2.80 -4.81
C TYR A 166 6.77 2.44 -6.30
N LYS A 167 7.90 1.92 -6.78
CA LYS A 167 8.00 1.28 -8.08
C LYS A 167 8.01 -0.23 -7.85
N LEU A 168 7.04 -0.94 -8.43
CA LEU A 168 7.14 -2.39 -8.58
C LEU A 168 8.43 -2.68 -9.37
N LEU A 169 9.36 -3.40 -8.75
CA LEU A 169 10.56 -3.88 -9.42
C LEU A 169 10.16 -5.06 -10.31
N GLY A 170 9.83 -4.75 -11.56
CA GLY A 170 9.78 -5.70 -12.66
C GLY A 170 8.38 -6.03 -13.18
N TYR A 171 8.13 -5.65 -14.43
CA TYR A 171 7.31 -6.43 -15.35
C TYR A 171 8.25 -6.83 -16.49
N VAL A 172 8.37 -8.14 -16.75
CA VAL A 172 9.12 -8.65 -17.90
C VAL A 172 8.13 -8.76 -19.05
N ILE A 173 8.42 -8.08 -20.17
CA ILE A 173 7.88 -8.43 -21.49
C ILE A 173 8.75 -9.56 -22.04
#